data_AF-A0A642UUP9-F1
#
_entry.id   AF-A0A642UUP9-F1
#
_cell.length_a   1.000
_cell.length_b   1.000
_cell.length_c   1.000
_cell.angle_alpha   90.00
_cell.angle_beta   90.00
_cell.angle_gamma   90.00
#
_symmetry.space_group_name_H-M   'P 1'
#
loop_
_entity.id
_entity.type
_entity.pdbx_description
1 polymer ?
#
loop_
_entity_poly.entity_id
_entity_poly.type
_entity_poly.pdbx_seq_one_letter_code
_entity_poly.pdbx_strand_id
1 'polypeptide(L)'
;MSDQTKPITAGEFAKAITDISDQQIESVKAQLLNSIDRLLDTNLELAKEVTVVKTKLQALKPDDNHDELKEDLLLFLETIRENNDVIDDQVSRIKIANAEMVKRGTMASSSQQTQENKLDDRVATLKSAVQQEMGVDVVWNMVKDNDDPQYDIVEEPSSTTKVAEAADTADTNDEGVYL
;
A
#
# COMPACT_ATOMS: atom_id res chain seq x y z
N MET A 1 -23.58 18.17 -15.60
CA MET A 1 -24.32 16.91 -15.55
C MET A 1 -23.93 16.24 -14.23
N SER A 2 -24.94 15.94 -13.42
CA SER A 2 -24.95 15.26 -12.11
C SER A 2 -24.11 15.84 -10.97
N ASP A 3 -24.86 16.43 -10.03
CA ASP A 3 -24.43 16.81 -8.68
C ASP A 3 -23.56 15.76 -8.01
N GLN A 4 -22.56 16.26 -7.26
CA GLN A 4 -21.73 15.50 -6.35
C GLN A 4 -22.60 14.77 -5.32
N THR A 5 -23.06 13.56 -5.63
CA THR A 5 -23.56 12.63 -4.61
C THR A 5 -22.37 12.24 -3.76
N LYS A 6 -22.16 12.95 -2.66
CA LYS A 6 -21.20 12.53 -1.64
C LYS A 6 -21.48 11.07 -1.29
N PRO A 7 -20.47 10.20 -1.24
CA PRO A 7 -20.63 8.85 -0.74
C PRO A 7 -21.28 8.90 0.64
N ILE A 8 -22.40 8.19 0.81
CA ILE A 8 -23.06 8.09 2.12
C ILE A 8 -22.09 7.44 3.10
N THR A 9 -21.96 8.02 4.29
CA THR A 9 -21.13 7.46 5.35
C THR A 9 -21.73 6.18 5.91
N ALA A 10 -20.91 5.33 6.54
CA ALA A 10 -21.40 4.13 7.23
C ALA A 10 -22.49 4.44 8.28
N GLY A 11 -22.39 5.58 8.97
CA GLY A 11 -23.39 6.03 9.95
C GLY A 11 -24.71 6.46 9.30
N GLU A 12 -24.66 7.12 8.14
CA GLU A 12 -25.87 7.45 7.36
C GLU A 12 -26.51 6.19 6.78
N PHE A 13 -25.70 5.24 6.31
CA PHE A 13 -26.16 3.93 5.86
C PHE A 13 -26.87 3.16 6.98
N ALA A 14 -26.30 3.13 8.19
CA ALA A 14 -26.91 2.48 9.36
C ALA A 14 -28.24 3.10 9.78
N LYS A 15 -28.47 4.39 9.49
CA LYS A 15 -29.79 5.02 9.70
C LYS A 15 -30.75 4.66 8.56
N ALA A 16 -30.31 4.76 7.32
CA ALA A 16 -31.16 4.44 6.17
C ALA A 16 -31.64 2.98 6.19
N ILE A 17 -30.81 2.04 6.65
CA ILE A 17 -31.15 0.62 6.70
C ILE A 17 -32.29 0.32 7.70
N THR A 18 -32.51 1.15 8.74
CA THR A 18 -33.60 0.95 9.69
C THR A 18 -34.97 1.20 9.07
N ASP A 19 -35.03 2.01 8.02
CA ASP A 19 -36.28 2.53 7.47
C ASP A 19 -36.79 1.73 6.26
N ILE A 20 -36.02 0.75 5.78
CA ILE A 20 -36.37 -0.08 4.62
C ILE A 20 -36.88 -1.47 5.04
N SER A 21 -37.60 -2.16 4.15
CA SER A 21 -38.11 -3.52 4.40
C SER A 21 -37.02 -4.59 4.34
N ASP A 22 -37.28 -5.77 4.89
CA ASP A 22 -36.32 -6.89 4.88
C ASP A 22 -35.95 -7.33 3.45
N GLN A 23 -36.91 -7.29 2.52
CA GLN A 23 -36.66 -7.56 1.11
C GLN A 23 -35.72 -6.52 0.48
N GLN A 24 -35.84 -5.25 0.89
CA GLN A 24 -34.93 -4.20 0.44
C GLN A 24 -33.54 -4.38 1.06
N ILE A 25 -33.43 -4.79 2.32
CA ILE A 25 -32.13 -5.12 2.95
C ILE A 25 -31.42 -6.23 2.17
N GLU A 26 -32.12 -7.33 1.84
CA GLU A 26 -31.52 -8.42 1.07
C GLU A 26 -31.13 -7.99 -0.34
N SER A 27 -31.94 -7.15 -0.99
CA SER A 27 -31.61 -6.56 -2.30
C SER A 27 -30.34 -5.70 -2.23
N VAL A 28 -30.21 -4.84 -1.20
CA VAL A 28 -29.02 -4.01 -0.97
C VAL A 28 -27.79 -4.90 -0.72
N LYS A 29 -27.91 -5.95 0.10
CA LYS A 29 -26.82 -6.91 0.33
C LYS A 29 -26.38 -7.58 -0.97
N ALA A 30 -27.31 -8.03 -1.80
CA ALA A 30 -26.99 -8.64 -3.09
C ALA A 30 -26.26 -7.66 -4.03
N GLN A 31 -26.64 -6.38 -4.04
CA GLN A 31 -25.97 -5.34 -4.81
C GLN A 31 -24.55 -5.06 -4.29
N LEU A 32 -24.38 -4.98 -2.96
CA LEU A 32 -23.07 -4.80 -2.33
C LEU A 32 -22.14 -5.98 -2.66
N LEU A 33 -22.63 -7.21 -2.54
CA LEU A 33 -21.87 -8.41 -2.91
C LEU A 33 -21.46 -8.40 -4.39
N ASN A 34 -22.38 -8.04 -5.29
CA ASN A 34 -22.07 -7.94 -6.72
C ASN A 34 -21.01 -6.86 -6.99
N SER A 35 -21.06 -5.74 -6.27
CA SER A 35 -20.06 -4.68 -6.41
C SER A 35 -18.69 -5.13 -5.91
N ILE A 36 -18.62 -5.83 -4.78
CA ILE A 36 -17.38 -6.42 -4.27
C ILE A 36 -16.78 -7.35 -5.32
N ASP A 37 -17.60 -8.22 -5.91
CA ASP A 37 -17.15 -9.18 -6.92
C ASP A 37 -16.55 -8.48 -8.14
N ARG A 38 -17.22 -7.44 -8.66
CA ARG A 38 -16.70 -6.67 -9.79
C ARG A 38 -15.40 -5.94 -9.48
N LEU A 39 -15.26 -5.38 -8.28
CA LEU A 39 -14.03 -4.69 -7.86
C LEU A 39 -12.87 -5.68 -7.73
N LEU A 40 -13.14 -6.88 -7.22
CA LEU A 40 -12.14 -7.95 -7.13
C LEU A 40 -11.73 -8.48 -8.51
N ASP A 41 -12.68 -8.67 -9.43
CA ASP A 41 -12.40 -9.04 -10.82
C ASP A 41 -11.55 -7.97 -11.52
N THR A 42 -11.88 -6.69 -11.28
CA THR A 42 -11.11 -5.55 -11.80
C THR A 42 -9.70 -5.52 -11.24
N ASN A 43 -9.53 -5.73 -9.93
CA ASN A 43 -8.22 -5.79 -9.29
C ASN A 43 -7.37 -6.95 -9.83
N LEU A 44 -7.99 -8.09 -10.13
CA LEU A 44 -7.28 -9.21 -10.74
C LEU A 44 -6.79 -8.88 -12.15
N GLU A 45 -7.58 -8.16 -12.94
CA GLU A 45 -7.16 -7.73 -14.26
C GLU A 45 -6.03 -6.68 -14.19
N LEU A 46 -6.16 -5.70 -13.29
CA LEU A 46 -5.11 -4.71 -13.04
C LEU A 46 -3.81 -5.36 -12.57
N ALA A 47 -3.88 -6.42 -11.76
CA ALA A 47 -2.69 -7.16 -11.33
C ALA A 47 -1.95 -7.83 -12.49
N LYS A 48 -2.67 -8.33 -13.51
CA LYS A 48 -2.05 -8.85 -14.73
C LYS A 48 -1.37 -7.74 -15.52
N GLU A 49 -2.02 -6.57 -15.64
CA GLU A 49 -1.43 -5.41 -16.31
C GLU A 49 -0.17 -4.92 -15.61
N VAL A 50 -0.16 -4.90 -14.27
CA VAL A 50 1.05 -4.65 -13.46
C VAL A 50 2.18 -5.62 -13.84
N THR A 51 1.88 -6.91 -13.97
CA THR A 51 2.86 -7.93 -14.36
C THR A 51 3.38 -7.74 -15.79
N VAL A 52 2.50 -7.33 -16.72
CA VAL A 52 2.88 -7.00 -18.11
C VAL A 52 3.81 -5.79 -18.14
N VAL A 53 3.46 -4.70 -17.45
CA VAL A 53 4.28 -3.48 -17.36
C VAL A 53 5.63 -3.77 -16.71
N LYS A 54 5.65 -4.56 -15.64
CA LYS A 54 6.88 -5.00 -14.97
C LYS A 54 7.80 -5.77 -15.92
N THR A 55 7.25 -6.69 -16.69
CA THR A 55 8.03 -7.47 -17.68
C THR A 55 8.62 -6.57 -18.76
N LYS A 56 7.87 -5.55 -19.22
CA LYS A 56 8.36 -4.56 -20.17
C LYS A 56 9.50 -3.73 -19.57
N LEU A 57 9.35 -3.23 -18.35
CA LEU A 57 10.38 -2.47 -17.63
C LEU A 57 11.69 -3.27 -17.47
N GLN A 58 11.59 -4.57 -17.18
CA GLN A 58 12.77 -5.44 -17.06
C GLN A 58 13.47 -5.74 -18.39
N ALA A 59 12.76 -5.62 -19.52
CA ALA A 59 13.29 -5.89 -20.85
C ALA A 59 13.92 -4.65 -21.53
N LEU A 60 13.72 -3.45 -20.99
CA LEU A 60 14.22 -2.20 -21.54
C LEU A 60 15.71 -1.99 -21.23
N LYS A 61 16.39 -1.25 -22.11
CA LYS A 61 17.78 -0.86 -21.86
C LYS A 61 17.82 0.33 -20.91
N PRO A 62 18.94 0.54 -20.18
CA PRO A 62 19.10 1.67 -19.27
C PRO A 62 18.93 3.06 -19.94
N ASP A 63 19.19 3.15 -21.24
CA ASP A 63 19.13 4.41 -22.00
C ASP A 63 17.75 4.70 -22.61
N ASP A 64 16.79 3.77 -22.49
CA ASP A 64 15.43 3.98 -22.98
C ASP A 64 14.64 4.85 -21.98
N ASN A 65 13.71 5.68 -22.47
CA ASN A 65 12.79 6.41 -21.58
C ASN A 65 11.80 5.42 -20.92
N HIS A 66 11.75 5.39 -19.58
CA HIS A 66 10.90 4.49 -18.80
C HIS A 66 9.72 5.20 -18.13
N ASP A 67 9.59 6.52 -18.28
CA ASP A 67 8.70 7.35 -17.46
C ASP A 67 7.22 6.96 -17.63
N GLU A 68 6.76 6.75 -18.86
CA GLU A 68 5.37 6.36 -19.15
C GLU A 68 5.00 5.02 -18.49
N LEU A 69 5.90 4.02 -18.56
CA LEU A 69 5.65 2.70 -17.95
C LEU A 69 5.67 2.76 -16.41
N LYS A 70 6.48 3.65 -15.83
CA LYS A 70 6.49 3.87 -14.38
C LYS A 70 5.21 4.56 -13.92
N GLU A 71 4.73 5.54 -14.68
CA GLU A 71 3.45 6.22 -14.42
C GLU A 71 2.27 5.25 -14.52
N ASP A 72 2.21 4.42 -15.57
CA ASP A 72 1.20 3.38 -15.73
C ASP A 72 1.20 2.40 -14.53
N LEU A 73 2.38 1.96 -14.11
CA LEU A 73 2.53 1.07 -12.95
C LEU A 73 1.97 1.72 -11.67
N LEU A 74 2.32 2.98 -11.41
CA LEU A 74 1.84 3.72 -10.25
C LEU A 74 0.31 3.87 -10.29
N LEU A 75 -0.24 4.20 -11.45
CA LEU A 75 -1.69 4.36 -11.65
C LEU A 75 -2.44 3.05 -11.36
N PHE A 76 -1.95 1.92 -11.86
CA PHE A 76 -2.59 0.62 -11.59
C PHE A 76 -2.54 0.25 -10.11
N LEU A 77 -1.42 0.50 -9.44
CA LEU A 77 -1.28 0.22 -8.00
C LEU A 77 -2.18 1.12 -7.15
N GLU A 78 -2.28 2.40 -7.49
CA GLU A 78 -3.18 3.33 -6.82
C GLU A 78 -4.64 2.92 -7.02
N THR A 79 -5.01 2.52 -8.25
CA THR A 79 -6.37 2.07 -8.56
C THR A 79 -6.73 0.80 -7.77
N ILE A 80 -5.82 -0.18 -7.67
CA ILE A 80 -6.02 -1.37 -6.85
C ILE A 80 -6.21 -1.00 -5.37
N ARG A 81 -5.41 -0.04 -4.87
CA ARG A 81 -5.53 0.47 -3.49
C ARG A 81 -6.90 1.11 -3.25
N GLU A 82 -7.34 2.00 -4.13
CA GLU A 82 -8.65 2.66 -4.02
C GLU A 82 -9.80 1.65 -4.06
N ASN A 83 -9.75 0.69 -4.98
CA ASN A 83 -10.74 -0.38 -5.06
C ASN A 83 -10.78 -1.21 -3.76
N ASN A 84 -9.64 -1.47 -3.13
CA ASN A 84 -9.58 -2.17 -1.85
C ASN A 84 -10.26 -1.40 -0.71
N ASP A 85 -10.08 -0.07 -0.67
CA ASP A 85 -10.75 0.81 0.29
C ASP A 85 -12.29 0.74 0.10
N VAL A 86 -12.77 0.73 -1.15
CA VAL A 86 -14.19 0.59 -1.48
C VAL A 86 -14.73 -0.79 -1.09
N ILE A 87 -13.98 -1.87 -1.33
CA ILE A 87 -14.35 -3.23 -0.92
C ILE A 87 -14.54 -3.28 0.60
N ASP A 88 -13.62 -2.71 1.38
CA ASP A 88 -13.68 -2.74 2.85
C ASP A 88 -14.90 -1.95 3.38
N ASP A 89 -15.22 -0.80 2.78
CA ASP A 89 -16.45 -0.07 3.09
C ASP A 89 -17.71 -0.89 2.76
N GLN A 90 -17.75 -1.57 1.61
CA GLN A 90 -18.88 -2.41 1.22
C GLN A 90 -19.06 -3.62 2.15
N VAL A 91 -17.97 -4.26 2.58
CA VAL A 91 -18.00 -5.33 3.59
C VAL A 91 -18.57 -4.81 4.91
N SER A 92 -18.13 -3.63 5.37
CA SER A 92 -18.67 -2.98 6.57
C SER A 92 -20.18 -2.75 6.46
N ARG A 93 -20.66 -2.27 5.31
CA ARG A 93 -22.11 -2.08 5.05
C ARG A 93 -22.89 -3.38 5.09
N ILE A 94 -22.34 -4.48 4.58
CA ILE A 94 -22.98 -5.80 4.70
C ILE A 94 -23.08 -6.21 6.17
N LYS A 95 -22.05 -5.99 6.98
CA LYS A 95 -22.07 -6.26 8.43
C LYS A 95 -23.15 -5.44 9.14
N ILE A 96 -23.30 -4.16 8.79
CA ILE A 96 -24.38 -3.30 9.28
C ILE A 96 -25.77 -3.85 8.90
N ALA A 97 -25.95 -4.26 7.64
CA ALA A 97 -27.20 -4.83 7.16
C ALA A 97 -27.55 -6.14 7.90
N ASN A 98 -26.57 -7.03 8.11
CA ASN A 98 -26.77 -8.25 8.88
C ASN A 98 -27.15 -7.97 10.34
N ALA A 99 -26.49 -7.00 10.98
CA ALA A 99 -26.82 -6.61 12.35
C ALA A 99 -28.27 -6.10 12.48
N GLU A 100 -28.76 -5.33 11.50
CA GLU A 100 -30.15 -4.89 11.47
C GLU A 100 -31.12 -6.07 11.25
N MET A 101 -30.79 -7.02 10.39
CA MET A 101 -31.60 -8.24 10.21
C MET A 101 -31.69 -9.09 11.48
N VAL A 102 -30.59 -9.20 12.23
CA VAL A 102 -30.57 -9.87 13.54
C VAL A 102 -31.46 -9.13 14.53
N LYS A 103 -31.36 -7.80 14.59
CA LYS A 103 -32.20 -6.95 15.44
C LYS A 103 -33.69 -7.09 15.13
N ARG A 104 -34.05 -7.30 13.86
CA ARG A 104 -35.44 -7.55 13.42
C ARG A 104 -35.92 -8.99 13.65
N GLY A 105 -35.02 -9.91 14.04
CA GLY A 105 -35.32 -11.32 14.20
C GLY A 105 -35.48 -12.08 12.87
N THR A 106 -35.07 -11.50 11.75
CA THR A 106 -35.11 -12.12 10.41
C THR A 106 -33.85 -12.91 10.08
N MET A 107 -32.79 -12.71 10.87
CA MET A 107 -31.55 -13.49 10.83
C MET A 107 -31.17 -13.96 12.23
N ALA A 108 -30.70 -15.20 12.37
CA ALA A 108 -30.10 -15.66 13.62
C ALA A 108 -28.65 -15.17 13.75
N SER A 109 -28.21 -14.81 14.96
CA SER A 109 -26.84 -14.34 15.21
C SER A 109 -25.76 -15.35 14.79
N SER A 110 -26.05 -16.65 14.87
CA SER A 110 -25.15 -17.70 14.36
C SER A 110 -25.03 -17.67 12.83
N SER A 111 -26.12 -17.34 12.13
CA SER A 111 -26.12 -17.17 10.68
C SER A 111 -25.34 -15.92 10.27
N GLN A 112 -25.51 -14.81 11.01
CA GLN A 112 -24.71 -13.60 10.83
C GLN A 112 -23.22 -13.92 10.88
N GLN A 113 -22.75 -14.52 11.99
CA GLN A 113 -21.33 -14.84 12.16
C GLN A 113 -20.79 -15.72 11.03
N THR A 114 -21.58 -16.71 10.60
CA THR A 114 -21.19 -17.62 9.52
C THR A 114 -21.07 -16.87 8.18
N GLN A 115 -22.03 -15.99 7.87
CA GLN A 115 -22.01 -15.21 6.63
C GLN A 115 -20.86 -14.21 6.62
N GLU A 116 -20.61 -13.53 7.74
CA GLU A 116 -19.54 -12.53 7.86
C GLU A 116 -18.16 -13.18 7.79
N ASN A 117 -17.92 -14.28 8.49
CA ASN A 117 -16.66 -15.03 8.39
C ASN A 117 -16.41 -15.50 6.95
N LYS A 118 -17.43 -16.05 6.29
CA LYS A 118 -17.30 -16.51 4.89
C LYS A 118 -16.99 -15.36 3.93
N LEU A 119 -17.58 -14.18 4.17
CA LEU A 119 -17.31 -12.99 3.37
C LEU A 119 -15.87 -12.51 3.59
N ASP A 120 -15.45 -12.39 4.85
CA ASP A 120 -14.10 -11.97 5.21
C ASP A 120 -13.05 -12.93 4.64
N ASP A 121 -13.25 -14.25 4.77
CA ASP A 121 -12.36 -15.28 4.22
C ASP A 121 -12.26 -15.18 2.69
N ARG A 122 -13.40 -14.97 2.02
CA ARG A 122 -13.46 -14.83 0.55
C ARG A 122 -12.71 -13.59 0.08
N VAL A 123 -12.95 -12.44 0.72
CA VAL A 123 -12.27 -11.18 0.39
C VAL A 123 -10.77 -11.30 0.66
N ALA A 124 -10.38 -11.89 1.78
CA ALA A 124 -8.96 -12.13 2.10
C ALA A 124 -8.27 -13.04 1.08
N THR A 125 -8.94 -14.12 0.67
CA THR A 125 -8.43 -15.05 -0.35
C THR A 125 -8.22 -14.35 -1.69
N LEU A 126 -9.19 -13.55 -2.14
CA LEU A 126 -9.11 -12.85 -3.43
C LEU A 126 -8.11 -11.70 -3.40
N LYS A 127 -8.03 -10.92 -2.31
CA LYS A 127 -6.98 -9.91 -2.12
C LYS A 127 -5.58 -10.54 -2.13
N SER A 128 -5.43 -11.72 -1.52
CA SER A 128 -4.17 -12.47 -1.55
C SER A 128 -3.81 -12.95 -2.96
N ALA A 129 -4.80 -13.40 -3.75
CA ALA A 129 -4.57 -13.79 -5.14
C ALA A 129 -4.10 -12.61 -6.01
N VAL A 130 -4.70 -11.43 -5.84
CA VAL A 130 -4.26 -10.17 -6.48
C VAL A 130 -2.81 -9.84 -6.11
N GLN A 131 -2.45 -9.96 -4.82
CA GLN A 131 -1.08 -9.73 -4.36
C GLN A 131 -0.07 -10.74 -4.91
N GLN A 132 -0.45 -12.03 -4.99
CA GLN A 132 0.38 -13.06 -5.59
C GLN A 132 0.64 -12.80 -7.07
N GLU A 133 -0.39 -12.38 -7.82
CA GLU A 133 -0.31 -12.09 -9.25
C GLU A 133 0.65 -10.93 -9.55
N MET A 134 0.64 -9.87 -8.74
CA MET A 134 1.58 -8.74 -8.88
C MET A 134 3.04 -9.12 -8.54
N GLY A 135 3.23 -10.21 -7.81
CA GLY A 135 4.53 -10.62 -7.26
C GLY A 135 4.97 -9.75 -6.08
N VAL A 136 5.68 -10.35 -5.12
CA VAL A 136 6.10 -9.72 -3.85
C VAL A 136 7.08 -8.54 -4.04
N ASP A 137 7.68 -8.39 -5.23
CA ASP A 137 8.71 -7.38 -5.54
C ASP A 137 8.18 -5.97 -5.91
N VAL A 138 6.87 -5.70 -5.81
CA VAL A 138 6.33 -4.35 -6.10
C VAL A 138 6.66 -3.32 -5.00
N VAL A 139 7.52 -3.69 -4.04
CA VAL A 139 8.03 -2.79 -3.01
C VAL A 139 8.93 -1.74 -3.65
N TRP A 140 8.35 -0.62 -4.06
CA TRP A 140 8.78 0.77 -3.85
C TRP A 140 10.19 1.20 -4.31
N ASN A 141 11.04 0.29 -4.75
CA ASN A 141 12.46 0.48 -5.02
C ASN A 141 12.71 0.89 -6.48
N MET A 142 11.78 0.64 -7.41
CA MET A 142 11.90 1.11 -8.80
C MET A 142 11.46 2.58 -8.98
N VAL A 143 10.91 3.21 -7.93
CA VAL A 143 10.44 4.60 -7.94
C VAL A 143 11.34 5.52 -7.10
N LYS A 144 12.27 4.98 -6.30
CA LYS A 144 13.15 5.78 -5.43
C LYS A 144 14.49 6.20 -6.02
N ASP A 145 14.89 5.66 -7.16
CA ASP A 145 16.13 6.09 -7.82
C ASP A 145 15.78 7.20 -8.82
N ASN A 146 15.77 8.47 -8.35
CA ASN A 146 16.28 9.64 -9.10
C ASN A 146 16.13 11.02 -8.43
N ASP A 147 15.51 11.15 -7.24
CA ASP A 147 15.50 12.42 -6.49
C ASP A 147 16.48 12.40 -5.31
N ASP A 148 17.74 12.06 -5.57
CA ASP A 148 18.84 12.46 -4.66
C ASP A 148 19.36 13.82 -5.15
N PRO A 149 18.96 14.95 -4.54
CA PRO A 149 19.62 16.21 -4.86
C PRO A 149 21.06 16.07 -4.37
N GLN A 150 22.01 16.11 -5.32
CA GLN A 150 23.42 16.32 -5.04
C GLN A 150 23.55 17.46 -4.02
N TYR A 151 23.78 17.11 -2.76
CA TYR A 151 24.23 18.09 -1.79
C TYR A 151 25.66 18.46 -2.19
N ASP A 152 25.79 19.67 -2.73
CA ASP A 152 27.04 20.40 -2.83
C ASP A 152 27.80 20.27 -1.51
N ILE A 153 28.94 19.60 -1.56
CA ILE A 153 29.93 19.67 -0.48
C ILE A 153 30.47 21.10 -0.52
N VAL A 154 29.95 21.95 0.35
CA VAL A 154 30.52 23.25 0.66
C VAL A 154 31.90 23.00 1.27
N GLU A 155 32.95 23.15 0.48
CA GLU A 155 34.31 23.32 0.99
C GLU A 155 34.38 24.65 1.73
N GLU A 156 34.60 24.61 3.04
CA GLU A 156 35.23 25.72 3.74
C GLU A 156 36.32 25.24 4.72
N PRO A 157 37.35 26.08 4.93
CA PRO A 157 38.73 25.63 5.08
C PRO A 157 39.13 25.50 6.53
N SER A 158 40.01 24.54 6.86
CA SER A 158 40.71 24.54 8.14
C SER A 158 42.22 24.40 7.95
N SER A 159 42.84 25.50 8.29
CA SER A 159 44.24 25.87 8.27
C SER A 159 45.12 25.08 9.26
N THR A 160 46.26 24.63 8.73
CA THR A 160 47.63 24.80 9.28
C THR A 160 47.94 24.20 10.66
N THR A 161 48.62 23.05 10.69
CA THR A 161 49.41 22.61 11.85
C THR A 161 50.89 22.89 11.60
N LYS A 162 51.44 23.93 12.23
CA LYS A 162 52.87 24.08 12.52
C LYS A 162 53.14 23.40 13.87
N VAL A 163 54.12 22.50 13.94
CA VAL A 163 54.71 22.07 15.22
C VAL A 163 56.20 22.37 15.16
N ALA A 164 56.67 23.22 16.07
CA ALA A 164 58.08 23.42 16.37
C ALA A 164 58.26 23.68 17.87
N GLU A 165 59.40 23.20 18.36
CA GLU A 165 60.09 23.44 19.65
C GLU A 165 59.53 22.75 20.91
N ALA A 166 60.26 21.78 21.49
CA ALA A 166 61.48 21.89 22.35
C ALA A 166 61.10 22.32 23.78
N ALA A 167 61.65 21.82 24.89
CA ALA A 167 62.79 20.97 25.23
C ALA A 167 62.47 20.29 26.59
N ASP A 168 63.27 19.32 27.08
CA ASP A 168 64.22 19.59 28.17
C ASP A 168 64.96 18.30 28.65
N THR A 169 66.28 18.48 28.78
CA THR A 169 67.34 17.78 29.57
C THR A 169 67.23 16.30 29.94
N ALA A 170 68.15 15.44 29.46
CA ALA A 170 69.51 15.17 29.96
C ALA A 170 69.56 14.21 31.17
N ASP A 171 70.18 13.03 31.03
CA ASP A 171 71.46 12.73 31.70
C ASP A 171 72.05 11.34 31.31
N THR A 172 73.30 11.38 30.84
CA THR A 172 74.45 10.49 31.11
C THR A 172 74.53 8.98 30.78
N ASN A 173 75.72 8.68 30.22
CA ASN A 173 76.60 7.50 30.28
C ASN A 173 76.47 6.47 29.14
N ASP A 174 77.48 6.36 28.27
CA ASP A 174 78.71 5.52 28.41
C ASP A 174 78.30 4.04 28.31
N GLU A 175 78.70 3.23 27.33
CA GLU A 175 80.02 2.95 26.80
C GLU A 175 79.88 2.40 25.37
N GLY A 176 80.90 2.63 24.53
CA GLY A 176 81.04 1.92 23.26
C GLY A 176 81.79 0.61 23.44
N VAL A 177 81.48 -0.43 22.65
CA VAL A 177 82.45 -1.43 22.20
C VAL A 177 82.03 -1.92 20.81
N TYR A 178 82.87 -1.62 19.82
CA TYR A 178 83.01 -2.42 18.60
C TYR A 178 83.69 -3.74 18.95
N LEU A 179 83.17 -4.86 18.44
CA LEU A 179 83.91 -5.89 17.70
C LEU A 179 82.92 -6.80 16.96
#